data_AF-A0A679F1U5-F1
#
_entry.id   AF-A0A679F1U5-F1
#
_cell.length_a   1.000
_cell.length_b   1.000
_cell.length_c   1.000
_cell.angle_alpha   90.00
_cell.angle_beta   90.00
_cell.angle_gamma   90.00
#
_symmetry.space_group_name_H-M   'P 1'
#
loop_
_entity.id
_entity.type
_entity.pdbx_description
1 polymer ?
#
loop_
_entity_poly.entity_id
_entity_poly.type
_entity_poly.pdbx_seq_one_letter_code
_entity_poly.pdbx_strand_id
1 'polypeptide(L)'
;MELPSRERLSFLYRTEEGRLDRAGWSCGAAGLVAALVPLTLIWLALFPYTDHDLAKDPFFVWQTVAAYAYLTFYALAILLIAVSFVNLSAKRFRALDRPAPLLLAGLLPFAALVAGAMHWLQPRVAEVMPYWPVALTDLALAAVALWVGYELGVREGGE
;
A
#
# COMPACT_ATOMS: atom_id res chain seq x y z
N MET A 1 -14.11 -6.18 22.73
CA MET A 1 -14.04 -6.45 21.28
C MET A 1 -13.36 -7.80 21.14
N GLU A 2 -14.08 -8.84 20.75
CA GLU A 2 -13.48 -10.17 20.57
C GLU A 2 -12.50 -10.14 19.41
N LEU A 3 -11.32 -10.73 19.60
CA LEU A 3 -10.33 -10.86 18.54
C LEU A 3 -10.89 -11.80 17.47
N PRO A 4 -10.77 -11.45 16.17
CA PRO A 4 -11.27 -12.30 15.10
C PRO A 4 -10.59 -13.67 15.11
N SER A 5 -11.35 -14.74 14.85
CA SER A 5 -10.83 -16.10 14.78
C SER A 5 -9.74 -16.24 13.71
N ARG A 6 -8.82 -17.19 13.89
CA ARG A 6 -7.73 -17.47 12.94
C ARG A 6 -8.26 -17.78 11.53
N GLU A 7 -9.38 -18.49 11.45
CA GLU A 7 -10.06 -18.82 10.20
C GLU A 7 -10.56 -17.56 9.50
N ARG A 8 -11.14 -16.61 10.24
CA ARG A 8 -11.59 -15.33 9.70
C ARG A 8 -10.43 -14.50 9.17
N LEU A 9 -9.29 -14.47 9.86
CA LEU A 9 -8.09 -13.75 9.39
C LEU A 9 -7.50 -14.39 8.12
N SER A 10 -7.39 -15.72 8.09
CA SER A 10 -6.92 -16.44 6.90
C SER A 10 -7.87 -16.24 5.72
N PHE A 11 -9.19 -16.26 5.98
CA PHE A 11 -10.17 -15.94 4.97
C PHE A 11 -9.94 -14.53 4.43
N LEU A 12 -9.91 -13.51 5.27
CA LEU A 12 -9.84 -12.11 4.82
C LEU A 12 -8.59 -11.77 4.02
N TYR A 13 -7.41 -12.22 4.46
CA TYR A 13 -6.14 -11.70 3.93
C TYR A 13 -5.30 -12.71 3.15
N ARG A 14 -5.55 -14.02 3.27
CA ARG A 14 -4.65 -15.05 2.72
C ARG A 14 -5.23 -15.80 1.51
N THR A 15 -6.52 -16.10 1.51
CA THR A 15 -7.19 -16.76 0.37
C THR A 15 -7.90 -15.72 -0.47
N GLU A 16 -7.76 -15.81 -1.80
CA GLU A 16 -8.55 -14.95 -2.67
C GLU A 16 -9.99 -15.46 -2.82
N GLU A 17 -10.28 -16.70 -2.45
CA GLU A 17 -11.59 -17.33 -2.69
C GLU A 17 -12.71 -16.74 -1.81
N GLY A 18 -13.95 -16.83 -2.31
CA GLY A 18 -15.14 -16.39 -1.60
C GLY A 18 -15.62 -14.98 -1.98
N ARG A 19 -16.70 -14.57 -1.31
CA ARG A 19 -17.36 -13.26 -1.46
C ARG A 19 -17.29 -12.53 -0.12
N LEU A 20 -17.24 -11.20 -0.19
CA LEU A 20 -17.15 -10.33 0.98
C LEU A 20 -18.16 -9.19 0.83
N ASP A 21 -18.82 -8.86 1.94
CA ASP A 21 -19.75 -7.74 2.02
C ASP A 21 -19.00 -6.40 2.17
N ARG A 22 -19.75 -5.29 2.05
CA ARG A 22 -19.19 -3.94 2.18
C ARG A 22 -18.58 -3.70 3.56
N ALA A 23 -19.27 -4.09 4.64
CA ALA A 23 -18.80 -3.83 5.99
C ALA A 23 -17.57 -4.67 6.33
N GLY A 24 -17.55 -5.93 5.88
CA GLY A 24 -16.38 -6.79 5.96
C GLY A 24 -15.16 -6.22 5.23
N TRP A 25 -15.34 -5.69 4.01
CA TRP A 25 -14.26 -5.04 3.28
C TRP A 25 -13.76 -3.78 3.99
N SER A 26 -14.64 -2.87 4.38
CA SER A 26 -14.25 -1.62 5.05
C SER A 26 -13.54 -1.88 6.37
N CYS A 27 -13.99 -2.87 7.16
CA CYS A 27 -13.33 -3.27 8.40
C CYS A 27 -11.94 -3.86 8.14
N GLY A 28 -11.80 -4.73 7.13
CA GLY A 28 -10.52 -5.31 6.74
C GLY A 28 -9.53 -4.25 6.22
N ALA A 29 -10.00 -3.37 5.34
CA ALA A 29 -9.21 -2.27 4.79
C ALA A 29 -8.77 -1.30 5.90
N ALA A 30 -9.67 -0.96 6.84
CA ALA A 30 -9.33 -0.15 8.00
C ALA A 30 -8.25 -0.81 8.87
N GLY A 31 -8.29 -2.13 9.05
CA GLY A 31 -7.25 -2.88 9.75
C GLY A 31 -5.88 -2.78 9.06
N LEU A 32 -5.83 -2.88 7.73
CA LEU A 32 -4.60 -2.71 6.96
C LEU A 32 -4.06 -1.27 7.05
N VAL A 33 -4.94 -0.26 6.98
CA VAL A 33 -4.55 1.15 7.15
C VAL A 33 -4.03 1.40 8.57
N ALA A 34 -4.68 0.84 9.59
CA ALA A 34 -4.27 0.96 10.99
C ALA A 34 -2.88 0.36 11.24
N ALA A 35 -2.47 -0.65 10.47
CA ALA A 35 -1.10 -1.17 10.50
C ALA A 35 -0.13 -0.29 9.70
N LEU A 36 -0.54 0.19 8.52
CA LEU A 36 0.32 0.98 7.61
C LEU A 36 0.70 2.34 8.21
N VAL A 37 -0.25 3.04 8.83
CA VAL A 37 -0.04 4.39 9.38
C VAL A 37 1.12 4.47 10.37
N PRO A 38 1.16 3.69 11.48
CA PRO A 38 2.27 3.77 12.44
C PRO A 38 3.60 3.38 11.82
N LEU A 39 3.62 2.38 10.92
CA LEU A 39 4.84 2.01 10.19
C LEU A 39 5.36 3.16 9.33
N THR A 40 4.46 3.84 8.62
CA THR A 40 4.81 5.00 7.80
C THR A 40 5.33 6.16 8.65
N LEU A 41 4.72 6.41 9.81
CA LEU A 41 5.16 7.48 10.73
C LEU A 41 6.56 7.21 11.28
N ILE A 42 6.87 5.96 11.64
CA ILE A 42 8.23 5.58 12.06
C ILE A 42 9.21 5.76 10.89
N TRP A 43 8.83 5.35 9.67
CA TRP A 43 9.66 5.58 8.49
C TRP A 43 9.96 7.07 8.28
N LEU A 44 8.96 7.95 8.36
CA LEU A 44 9.15 9.40 8.21
C LEU A 44 10.11 9.97 9.27
N ALA A 45 10.07 9.46 10.50
CA ALA A 45 11.00 9.85 11.55
C ALA A 45 12.44 9.35 11.28
N LEU A 46 12.59 8.20 10.60
CA LEU A 46 13.88 7.59 10.29
C LEU A 46 14.49 8.04 8.96
N PHE A 47 13.66 8.50 8.02
CA PHE A 47 14.06 8.91 6.68
C PHE A 47 15.27 9.86 6.64
N PRO A 48 15.38 10.89 7.49
CA PRO A 48 16.52 11.80 7.47
C PRO A 48 17.88 11.12 7.72
N TYR A 49 17.90 10.00 8.46
CA TYR A 49 19.15 9.28 8.77
C TYR A 49 19.63 8.38 7.62
N THR A 50 18.90 8.35 6.50
CA THR A 50 19.31 7.60 5.30
C THR A 50 20.23 8.39 4.37
N ASP A 51 20.34 9.71 4.57
CA ASP A 51 21.34 10.54 3.91
C ASP A 51 22.70 10.33 4.59
N HIS A 52 23.66 9.77 3.84
CA HIS A 52 24.97 9.42 4.37
C HIS A 52 26.03 9.66 3.30
N ASP A 53 26.93 10.60 3.57
CA ASP A 53 27.97 11.02 2.64
C ASP A 53 29.33 10.52 3.14
N LEU A 54 29.90 9.50 2.48
CA LEU A 54 31.19 8.92 2.85
C LEU A 54 32.36 9.92 2.75
N ALA A 55 32.19 11.06 2.10
CA ALA A 55 33.20 12.12 2.06
C ALA A 55 33.22 13.00 3.32
N LYS A 56 32.14 13.00 4.10
CA LYS A 56 31.96 13.87 5.28
C LYS A 56 31.70 13.08 6.56
N ASP A 57 31.03 11.95 6.45
CA ASP A 57 30.58 11.14 7.56
C ASP A 57 31.53 9.96 7.81
N PRO A 58 31.62 9.47 9.06
CA PRO A 58 32.34 8.23 9.36
C PRO A 58 31.76 7.06 8.58
N PHE A 59 32.60 6.11 8.15
CA PHE A 59 32.15 4.91 7.43
C PHE A 59 31.03 4.13 8.14
N PHE A 60 30.93 4.21 9.47
CA PHE A 60 29.93 3.48 10.24
C PHE A 60 29.16 4.39 11.20
N VAL A 61 27.86 4.56 10.93
CA VAL A 61 26.92 5.35 11.75
C VAL A 61 25.72 4.47 12.12
N TRP A 62 25.55 4.18 13.42
CA TRP A 62 24.49 3.29 13.91
C TRP A 62 23.07 3.74 13.52
N GLN A 63 22.84 5.05 13.43
CA GLN A 63 21.54 5.62 13.04
C GLN A 63 21.19 5.26 11.60
N THR A 64 22.16 5.38 10.68
CA THR A 64 22.01 4.99 9.28
C THR A 64 21.76 3.48 9.15
N VAL A 65 22.51 2.65 9.89
CA VAL A 65 22.28 1.20 9.93
C VAL A 65 20.85 0.88 10.39
N ALA A 66 20.39 1.49 11.48
CA ALA A 66 19.04 1.29 12.00
C ALA A 66 17.96 1.75 11.00
N ALA A 67 18.18 2.89 10.32
CA ALA A 67 17.24 3.41 9.33
C ALA A 67 17.10 2.47 8.12
N TYR A 68 18.20 1.93 7.58
CA TYR A 68 18.16 0.96 6.47
C TYR A 68 17.61 -0.41 6.89
N ALA A 69 17.91 -0.87 8.11
CA ALA A 69 17.32 -2.08 8.66
C ALA A 69 15.79 -1.93 8.79
N TYR A 70 15.33 -0.79 9.31
CA TYR A 70 13.91 -0.48 9.37
C TYR A 70 13.29 -0.37 7.97
N LEU A 71 13.95 0.29 7.01
CA LEU A 71 13.47 0.41 5.64
C LEU A 71 13.22 -0.97 5.01
N THR A 72 14.11 -1.93 5.24
CA THR A 72 13.96 -3.31 4.74
C THR A 72 12.73 -3.98 5.34
N PHE A 73 12.55 -3.85 6.66
CA PHE A 73 11.36 -4.35 7.35
C PHE A 73 10.07 -3.66 6.86
N TYR A 74 10.11 -2.35 6.69
CA TYR A 74 9.01 -1.53 6.23
C TYR A 74 8.57 -1.91 4.80
N ALA A 75 9.53 -2.13 3.90
CA ALA A 75 9.25 -2.59 2.54
C ALA A 75 8.56 -3.96 2.53
N LEU A 76 9.03 -4.90 3.36
CA LEU A 76 8.38 -6.22 3.51
C LEU A 76 6.94 -6.07 4.03
N ALA A 77 6.73 -5.22 5.03
CA ALA A 77 5.40 -4.96 5.57
C ALA A 77 4.45 -4.35 4.52
N ILE A 78 4.92 -3.39 3.72
CA ILE A 78 4.14 -2.83 2.59
C ILE A 78 3.74 -3.93 1.61
N LEU A 79 4.65 -4.83 1.23
CA LEU A 79 4.32 -5.92 0.30
C LEU A 79 3.26 -6.86 0.88
N LEU A 80 3.35 -7.21 2.16
CA LEU A 80 2.35 -8.04 2.83
C LEU A 80 0.99 -7.33 2.91
N ILE A 81 0.98 -6.03 3.20
CA ILE A 81 -0.24 -5.20 3.22
C ILE A 81 -0.84 -5.13 1.82
N ALA A 82 -0.03 -4.93 0.78
CA ALA A 82 -0.48 -4.87 -0.61
C ALA A 82 -1.12 -6.20 -1.04
N VAL A 83 -0.45 -7.34 -0.81
CA VAL A 83 -1.01 -8.67 -1.14
C VAL A 83 -2.29 -8.94 -0.35
N SER A 84 -2.31 -8.61 0.95
CA SER A 84 -3.50 -8.76 1.79
C SER A 84 -4.66 -7.90 1.29
N PHE A 85 -4.37 -6.68 0.85
CA PHE A 85 -5.36 -5.77 0.26
C PHE A 85 -5.92 -6.31 -1.06
N VAL A 86 -5.06 -6.89 -1.91
CA VAL A 86 -5.51 -7.53 -3.17
C VAL A 86 -6.45 -8.70 -2.88
N ASN A 87 -6.09 -9.58 -1.95
CA ASN A 87 -6.92 -10.73 -1.58
C ASN A 87 -8.29 -10.28 -1.03
N LEU A 88 -8.29 -9.30 -0.12
CA LEU A 88 -9.49 -8.72 0.46
C LEU A 88 -10.39 -8.09 -0.62
N SER A 89 -9.80 -7.26 -1.48
CA SER A 89 -10.53 -6.52 -2.52
C SER A 89 -11.03 -7.42 -3.64
N ALA A 90 -10.31 -8.49 -3.98
CA ALA A 90 -10.73 -9.46 -4.99
C ALA A 90 -12.03 -10.17 -4.57
N LYS A 91 -12.21 -10.52 -3.29
CA LYS A 91 -13.48 -11.09 -2.79
C LYS A 91 -14.65 -10.13 -2.96
N ARG A 92 -14.43 -8.84 -2.67
CA ARG A 92 -15.48 -7.84 -2.79
C ARG A 92 -15.83 -7.57 -4.27
N PHE A 93 -14.84 -7.50 -5.15
CA PHE A 93 -15.09 -7.41 -6.59
C PHE A 93 -15.83 -8.63 -7.14
N ARG A 94 -15.59 -9.84 -6.61
CA ARG A 94 -16.41 -11.04 -6.94
C ARG A 94 -17.84 -10.93 -6.44
N ALA A 95 -18.07 -10.40 -5.24
CA ALA A 95 -19.42 -10.16 -4.73
C ALA A 95 -20.19 -9.19 -5.64
N LEU A 96 -19.49 -8.21 -6.22
CA LEU A 96 -20.03 -7.25 -7.19
C LEU A 96 -20.08 -7.78 -8.64
N ASP A 97 -19.80 -9.07 -8.86
CA ASP A 97 -19.76 -9.74 -10.17
C ASP A 97 -18.92 -8.98 -11.22
N ARG A 98 -17.83 -8.34 -10.79
CA ARG A 98 -16.92 -7.63 -11.70
C ARG A 98 -16.05 -8.62 -12.49
N PRO A 99 -15.81 -8.37 -13.78
CA PRO A 99 -14.88 -9.18 -14.56
C PRO A 99 -13.45 -8.95 -14.04
N ALA A 100 -12.64 -10.01 -13.99
CA ALA A 100 -11.23 -9.98 -13.57
C ALA A 100 -10.98 -9.36 -12.16
N PRO A 101 -11.57 -9.93 -11.09
CA PRO A 101 -11.50 -9.36 -9.73
C PRO A 101 -10.07 -9.16 -9.21
N LEU A 102 -9.14 -10.05 -9.56
CA LEU A 102 -7.72 -9.95 -9.16
C LEU A 102 -7.01 -8.78 -9.82
N LEU A 103 -7.24 -8.56 -11.12
CA LEU A 103 -6.65 -7.45 -11.87
C LEU A 103 -7.12 -6.12 -11.26
N LEU A 104 -8.43 -5.99 -11.03
CA LEU A 104 -9.04 -4.78 -10.48
C LEU A 104 -8.56 -4.51 -9.05
N ALA A 105 -8.45 -5.54 -8.22
CA ALA A 105 -7.92 -5.44 -6.86
C ALA A 105 -6.44 -5.00 -6.82
N GLY A 106 -5.65 -5.39 -7.83
CA GLY A 106 -4.24 -5.02 -7.97
C GLY A 106 -3.99 -3.60 -8.44
N LEU A 107 -4.99 -2.91 -9.00
CA LEU A 107 -4.81 -1.57 -9.59
C LEU A 107 -4.30 -0.54 -8.59
N LEU A 108 -4.83 -0.52 -7.37
CA LEU A 108 -4.43 0.47 -6.36
C LEU A 108 -2.98 0.27 -5.90
N PRO A 109 -2.56 -0.94 -5.46
CA PRO A 109 -1.14 -1.19 -5.15
C PRO A 109 -0.19 -0.92 -6.32
N PHE A 110 -0.61 -1.26 -7.55
CA PHE A 110 0.20 -0.99 -8.74
C PHE A 110 0.37 0.50 -9.00
N ALA A 111 -0.72 1.27 -8.97
CA ALA A 111 -0.66 2.73 -9.13
C ALA A 111 0.19 3.38 -8.02
N ALA A 112 0.09 2.90 -6.78
CA ALA A 112 0.89 3.38 -5.66
C ALA A 112 2.39 3.09 -5.85
N LEU A 113 2.73 1.91 -6.36
CA LEU A 113 4.11 1.54 -6.70
C LEU A 113 4.69 2.47 -7.78
N VAL A 114 3.93 2.73 -8.84
CA VAL A 114 4.34 3.62 -9.93
C VAL A 114 4.54 5.06 -9.42
N ALA A 115 3.57 5.60 -8.67
CA ALA A 115 3.68 6.94 -8.09
C ALA A 115 4.89 7.04 -7.14
N GLY A 116 5.08 6.05 -6.26
CA GLY A 116 6.24 5.99 -5.36
C GLY A 116 7.57 5.93 -6.11
N ALA A 117 7.65 5.14 -7.19
CA ALA A 117 8.84 5.08 -8.03
C ALA A 117 9.14 6.42 -8.72
N MET A 118 8.11 7.15 -9.15
CA MET A 118 8.27 8.48 -9.75
C MET A 118 8.76 9.52 -8.76
N HIS A 119 8.21 9.54 -7.55
CA HIS A 119 8.69 10.42 -6.46
C HIS A 119 10.13 10.09 -6.03
N TRP A 120 10.54 8.82 -6.14
CA TRP A 120 11.92 8.43 -5.90
C TRP A 120 12.85 8.84 -7.06
N LEU A 121 12.41 8.65 -8.31
CA LEU A 121 13.24 8.91 -9.48
C LEU A 121 13.43 10.42 -9.74
N GLN A 122 12.35 11.20 -9.68
CA GLN A 122 12.37 12.58 -10.17
C GLN A 122 13.45 13.47 -9.54
N PRO A 123 13.71 13.44 -8.21
CA PRO A 123 14.77 14.25 -7.61
C PRO A 123 16.19 13.88 -8.08
N ARG A 124 16.39 12.66 -8.58
CA ARG A 124 17.71 12.15 -9.02
C ARG A 124 18.02 12.46 -10.48
N VAL A 125 16.99 12.76 -11.27
CA VAL A 125 17.10 13.03 -12.70
C VAL A 125 16.33 14.30 -13.10
N ALA A 126 16.19 15.25 -12.16
CA ALA A 126 15.39 16.46 -12.33
C ALA A 126 15.83 17.30 -13.54
N GLU A 127 17.11 17.21 -13.90
CA GLU A 127 17.71 17.90 -15.05
C GLU A 127 17.10 17.47 -16.39
N VAL A 128 16.65 16.21 -16.50
CA VAL A 128 16.15 15.59 -17.73
C VAL A 128 14.68 15.19 -17.64
N MET A 129 14.14 15.08 -16.43
CA MET A 129 12.76 14.68 -16.17
C MET A 129 11.98 15.86 -15.56
N PRO A 130 11.08 16.50 -16.33
CA PRO A 130 10.20 17.52 -15.80
C PRO A 130 9.26 16.94 -14.73
N TYR A 131 8.63 17.78 -13.91
CA TYR A 131 7.79 17.32 -12.79
C TYR A 131 6.39 16.81 -13.21
N TRP A 132 5.89 17.18 -14.39
CA TRP A 132 4.53 16.81 -14.83
C TRP A 132 4.22 15.29 -14.80
N PRO A 133 5.17 14.36 -15.08
CA PRO A 133 4.89 12.93 -15.00
C PRO A 133 4.60 12.46 -13.57
N VAL A 134 5.24 13.09 -12.56
CA VAL A 134 4.97 12.82 -11.14
C VAL A 134 3.53 13.20 -10.81
N ALA A 135 3.13 14.41 -11.20
CA ALA A 135 1.76 14.89 -11.02
C ALA A 135 0.73 14.01 -11.75
N LEU A 136 1.05 13.52 -12.96
CA LEU A 136 0.17 12.59 -13.69
C LEU A 136 0.00 11.27 -12.93
N THR A 137 1.09 10.71 -12.39
CA THR A 137 1.00 9.47 -11.60
C THR A 137 0.26 9.65 -10.29
N ASP A 138 0.37 10.82 -9.65
CA ASP A 138 -0.39 11.15 -8.45
C ASP A 138 -1.89 11.29 -8.76
N LEU A 139 -2.25 11.95 -9.87
CA LEU A 139 -3.64 12.04 -10.33
C LEU A 139 -4.21 10.66 -10.65
N ALA A 140 -3.44 9.80 -11.32
CA ALA A 140 -3.85 8.43 -11.62
C ALA A 140 -4.05 7.61 -10.33
N LEU A 141 -3.13 7.70 -9.38
CA LEU A 141 -3.26 7.07 -8.07
C LEU A 141 -4.50 7.54 -7.33
N ALA A 142 -4.74 8.85 -7.27
CA ALA A 142 -5.92 9.43 -6.62
C ALA A 142 -7.22 8.96 -7.30
N ALA A 143 -7.26 8.95 -8.63
CA ALA A 143 -8.42 8.47 -9.38
C ALA A 143 -8.71 6.99 -9.09
N VAL A 144 -7.69 6.13 -9.07
CA VAL A 144 -7.83 4.72 -8.73
C VAL A 144 -8.26 4.53 -7.28
N ALA A 145 -7.70 5.29 -6.33
CA ALA A 145 -8.07 5.22 -4.92
C ALA A 145 -9.53 5.60 -4.68
N LEU A 146 -9.98 6.70 -5.31
CA LEU A 146 -11.38 7.13 -5.24
C LEU A 146 -12.32 6.11 -5.87
N TRP A 147 -11.95 5.56 -7.03
CA TRP A 147 -12.74 4.54 -7.69
C TRP A 147 -12.85 3.24 -6.88
N VAL A 148 -11.73 2.73 -6.34
CA VAL A 148 -11.71 1.54 -5.47
C VAL A 148 -12.50 1.79 -4.20
N GLY A 149 -12.33 2.94 -3.55
CA GLY A 149 -13.08 3.32 -2.35
C GLY A 149 -14.58 3.39 -2.60
N TYR A 150 -14.99 3.95 -3.74
CA TYR A 150 -16.40 4.00 -4.14
C TYR A 150 -16.96 2.61 -4.45
N GLU A 151 -16.31 1.83 -5.32
CA GLU A 151 -16.80 0.52 -5.74
C GLU A 151 -16.87 -0.48 -4.59
N LEU A 152 -15.86 -0.53 -3.72
CA LEU A 152 -15.79 -1.54 -2.68
C LEU A 152 -16.43 -1.08 -1.37
N GLY A 153 -16.30 0.21 -1.05
CA GLY A 153 -16.67 0.78 0.25
C GLY A 153 -18.01 1.52 0.28
N VAL A 154 -18.55 1.95 -0.88
CA VAL A 154 -19.79 2.74 -0.94
C VAL A 154 -20.89 1.98 -1.67
N ARG A 155 -20.59 1.48 -2.87
CA ARG A 155 -21.57 0.85 -3.76
C ARG A 155 -22.28 -0.33 -3.10
N GLU A 156 -23.61 -0.28 -3.14
CA GLU A 156 -24.49 -1.34 -2.68
C GLU A 156 -24.66 -2.38 -3.80
N GLY A 157 -24.56 -3.66 -3.44
CA GLY A 157 -24.57 -4.78 -4.39
C GLY A 157 -23.67 -5.92 -3.95
N GLY A 158 -24.07 -7.16 -4.26
CA GLY A 158 -23.40 -8.39 -3.86
C GLY A 158 -23.74 -8.80 -2.44
N GLU A 159 -24.70 -9.73 -2.31
CA GLU A 159 -24.95 -10.53 -1.10
C GLU A 159 -23.76 -11.47 -0.81
#